data_AF-A0A254Q911-F1
#
_entry.id   AF-A0A254Q911-F1
#
_cell.length_a   1.000
_cell.length_b   1.000
_cell.length_c   1.000
_cell.angle_alpha   90.00
_cell.angle_beta   90.00
_cell.angle_gamma   90.00
#
_symmetry.space_group_name_H-M   'P 1'
#
loop_
_entity.id
_entity.type
_entity.pdbx_description
1 polymer ?
#
loop_
_entity_poly.entity_id
_entity_poly.type
_entity_poly.pdbx_seq_one_letter_code
_entity_poly.pdbx_strand_id
1 'polypeptide(L)'
;MGPITVFDKSFLQSLNLDESVWFDHFFYSIITPLFYIECLADLESKPRNGLSPEDHLSSLAIKTPQMAGTPCHFHQTLCLNDLLGHSVSLRPHIPVANAIHVIKHGEVGTVLKEAD
;
A
#
# COMPACT_ATOMS: atom_id res chain seq x y z
N MET A 1 14.37 9.20 -7.90
CA MET A 1 13.20 8.33 -8.13
C MET A 1 13.63 6.91 -7.83
N GLY A 2 13.25 6.36 -6.68
CA GLY A 2 13.46 4.95 -6.36
C GLY A 2 12.51 4.05 -7.18
N PRO A 3 12.80 2.76 -7.33
CA PRO A 3 11.90 1.82 -8.00
C PRO A 3 10.56 1.69 -7.24
N ILE A 4 9.48 1.53 -8.00
CA ILE A 4 8.16 1.19 -7.46
C ILE A 4 8.13 -0.31 -7.17
N THR A 5 7.70 -0.71 -5.97
CA THR A 5 7.72 -2.12 -5.56
C THR A 5 6.40 -2.55 -4.95
N VAL A 6 5.91 -3.69 -5.43
CA VAL A 6 4.83 -4.45 -4.77
C VAL A 6 5.48 -5.47 -3.85
N PHE A 7 4.97 -5.57 -2.63
CA PHE A 7 5.42 -6.55 -1.64
C PHE A 7 4.26 -7.42 -1.16
N ASP A 8 4.63 -8.57 -0.59
CA ASP A 8 3.71 -9.47 0.09
C ASP A 8 3.83 -9.34 1.62
N LYS A 9 2.81 -9.73 2.38
CA LYS A 9 2.86 -9.69 3.85
C LYS A 9 4.05 -10.48 4.41
N SER A 10 4.33 -11.66 3.83
CA SER A 10 5.43 -12.52 4.29
C SER A 10 6.81 -11.88 4.11
N PHE A 11 6.96 -11.01 3.12
CA PHE A 11 8.18 -10.22 2.92
C PHE A 11 8.42 -9.29 4.12
N LEU A 12 7.42 -8.48 4.52
CA LEU A 12 7.55 -7.62 5.69
C LEU A 12 7.75 -8.42 6.99
N GLN A 13 7.15 -9.60 7.10
CA GLN A 13 7.38 -10.49 8.24
C GLN A 13 8.84 -10.96 8.33
N SER A 14 9.49 -11.19 7.17
CA SER A 14 10.89 -11.61 7.10
C SER A 14 11.90 -10.52 7.46
N LEU A 15 11.53 -9.25 7.30
CA LEU A 15 12.45 -8.14 7.58
C LEU A 15 12.65 -7.94 9.07
N ASN A 16 13.85 -7.52 9.46
CA ASN A 16 14.05 -6.85 10.74
C ASN A 16 13.68 -5.35 10.65
N LEU A 17 13.76 -4.64 11.77
CA LEU A 17 13.38 -3.23 11.82
C LEU A 17 14.27 -2.36 10.92
N ASP A 18 15.59 -2.53 10.98
CA ASP A 18 16.53 -1.73 10.18
C ASP A 18 16.33 -1.98 8.67
N GLU A 19 16.11 -3.23 8.26
CA GLU A 19 15.80 -3.58 6.88
C GLU A 19 14.50 -2.95 6.39
N SER A 20 13.48 -2.85 7.26
CA SER A 20 12.22 -2.19 6.91
C SER A 20 12.39 -0.68 6.68
N VAL A 21 13.27 -0.03 7.44
CA VAL A 21 13.64 1.39 7.22
C VAL A 21 14.35 1.55 5.88
N TRP A 22 15.26 0.64 5.54
CA TRP A 22 15.95 0.67 4.24
C TRP A 22 14.97 0.46 3.09
N PHE A 23 14.02 -0.46 3.25
CA PHE A 23 12.97 -0.70 2.27
C PHE A 23 12.13 0.57 2.03
N ASP A 24 11.66 1.22 3.08
CA ASP A 24 10.87 2.46 2.97
C ASP A 24 11.70 3.64 2.43
N HIS A 25 13.02 3.66 2.68
CA HIS A 25 13.89 4.74 2.20
C HIS A 25 14.24 4.64 0.71
N PHE A 26 14.47 3.42 0.20
CA PHE A 26 14.97 3.23 -1.17
C PHE A 26 13.88 2.88 -2.19
N PHE A 27 12.68 2.46 -1.74
CA PHE A 27 11.61 1.99 -2.62
C PHE A 27 10.31 2.78 -2.43
N TYR A 28 9.62 3.05 -3.53
CA TYR A 28 8.24 3.52 -3.49
C TYR A 28 7.30 2.32 -3.39
N SER A 29 6.91 2.01 -2.16
CA SER A 29 6.19 0.79 -1.83
C SER A 29 4.70 0.92 -2.11
N ILE A 30 4.14 -0.02 -2.86
CA ILE A 30 2.69 -0.13 -3.08
C ILE A 30 2.09 -0.96 -1.95
N ILE A 31 1.23 -0.35 -1.14
CA ILE A 31 0.41 -1.08 -0.16
C ILE A 31 -0.82 -1.59 -0.91
N THR A 32 -0.88 -2.89 -1.18
CA THR A 32 -2.00 -3.47 -1.92
C THR A 32 -3.22 -3.65 -1.02
N PRO A 33 -4.45 -3.55 -1.55
CA PRO A 33 -5.65 -3.91 -0.79
C PRO A 33 -5.61 -5.32 -0.20
N LEU A 34 -4.92 -6.26 -0.87
CA LEU A 34 -4.77 -7.64 -0.43
C LEU A 34 -3.99 -7.75 0.89
N PHE A 35 -2.96 -6.91 1.08
CA PHE A 35 -2.22 -6.82 2.35
C PHE A 35 -3.15 -6.52 3.53
N TYR A 36 -4.10 -5.59 3.38
CA TYR A 36 -5.08 -5.30 4.44
C TYR A 36 -6.01 -6.48 4.71
N ILE A 37 -6.47 -7.17 3.66
CA ILE A 37 -7.32 -8.37 3.81
C ILE A 37 -6.57 -9.45 4.57
N GLU A 38 -5.29 -9.67 4.27
CA GLU A 38 -4.46 -10.63 4.99
C GLU A 38 -4.22 -10.24 6.45
N CYS A 39 -4.03 -8.95 6.75
CA CYS A 39 -3.92 -8.46 8.12
C CYS A 39 -5.24 -8.67 8.90
N LEU A 40 -6.38 -8.41 8.27
CA LEU A 40 -7.70 -8.67 8.87
C LEU A 40 -7.93 -10.17 9.09
N ALA A 41 -7.50 -11.02 8.15
CA ALA A 41 -7.58 -12.46 8.32
C ALA A 41 -6.69 -12.97 9.47
N ASP A 42 -5.53 -12.34 9.69
CA ASP A 42 -4.65 -12.67 10.82
C ASP A 42 -5.29 -12.33 12.18
N LEU A 43 -6.10 -11.26 12.28
CA LEU A 43 -6.83 -10.92 13.52
C LEU A 43 -7.78 -12.04 13.98
N GLU A 44 -8.41 -12.73 13.04
CA GLU A 44 -9.33 -13.85 13.31
C GLU A 44 -8.58 -15.17 13.60
N SER A 45 -7.25 -15.16 13.57
CA SER A 45 -6.44 -16.36 13.78
C SER A 45 -6.31 -16.73 15.26
N LYS A 46 -6.02 -18.01 15.53
CA LYS A 46 -5.76 -18.46 16.91
C LYS A 46 -4.37 -17.98 17.37
N PRO A 47 -4.20 -17.68 18.68
CA PRO A 47 -2.90 -17.35 19.24
C PRO A 47 -1.84 -18.38 18.86
N ARG A 48 -0.66 -17.90 18.44
CA ARG A 48 0.47 -18.74 18.02
C ARG A 48 1.69 -18.37 18.84
N ASN A 49 2.36 -19.39 19.39
CA ASN A 49 3.53 -19.22 20.27
C ASN A 49 3.28 -18.33 21.50
N GLY A 50 2.05 -18.32 22.02
CA GLY A 50 1.67 -17.52 23.20
C GLY A 50 1.43 -16.03 22.91
N LEU A 51 1.57 -15.59 21.66
CA LEU A 51 1.28 -14.22 21.23
C LEU A 51 -0.15 -14.10 20.72
N SER A 52 -0.81 -12.99 21.05
CA SER A 52 -2.11 -12.66 20.49
C SER A 52 -2.00 -12.29 19.01
N PRO A 53 -3.07 -12.45 18.21
CA PRO A 53 -3.12 -11.94 16.84
C PRO A 53 -2.71 -10.47 16.71
N GLU A 54 -3.11 -9.64 17.69
CA GLU A 54 -2.81 -8.22 17.76
C GLU A 54 -1.31 -7.96 17.96
N ASP A 55 -0.63 -8.77 18.78
CA ASP A 55 0.81 -8.67 18.99
C ASP A 55 1.59 -8.93 17.69
N HIS A 56 1.15 -9.93 16.91
CA HIS A 56 1.76 -10.25 15.62
C HIS A 56 1.59 -9.10 14.62
N LEU A 57 0.40 -8.51 14.56
CA LEU A 57 0.13 -7.38 13.67
C LEU A 57 0.80 -6.09 14.13
N SER A 58 0.98 -5.88 15.42
CA SER A 58 1.74 -4.76 15.96
C SER A 58 3.19 -4.79 15.46
N SER A 59 3.82 -5.97 15.48
CA SER A 59 5.17 -6.16 14.92
C SER A 59 5.23 -5.87 13.41
N LEU A 60 4.20 -6.28 12.66
CA LEU A 60 4.10 -6.01 11.22
C LEU A 60 3.86 -4.52 10.91
N ALA A 61 3.03 -3.86 11.72
CA ALA A 61 2.69 -2.45 11.56
C ALA A 61 3.93 -1.55 11.69
N ILE A 62 4.85 -1.87 12.60
CA ILE A 62 6.10 -1.11 12.78
C ILE A 62 7.02 -1.23 11.55
N LYS A 63 6.96 -2.35 10.82
CA LYS A 63 7.76 -2.58 9.60
C LYS A 63 7.07 -2.10 8.31
N THR A 64 5.83 -1.64 8.42
CA THR A 64 5.04 -1.22 7.25
C THR A 64 5.57 0.13 6.74
N PRO A 65 5.81 0.31 5.43
CA PRO A 65 6.30 1.57 4.86
C PRO A 65 5.41 2.76 5.23
N GLN A 66 6.00 3.85 5.73
CA GLN A 66 5.30 5.06 6.16
C GLN A 66 5.70 6.31 5.37
N MET A 67 6.97 6.44 5.00
CA MET A 67 7.51 7.62 4.32
C MET A 67 7.23 7.61 2.82
N ALA A 68 7.38 6.46 2.17
CA ALA A 68 7.24 6.30 0.72
C ALA A 68 6.15 5.30 0.31
N GLY A 69 5.39 4.77 1.29
CA GLY A 69 4.28 3.86 1.08
C GLY A 69 3.04 4.57 0.50
N THR A 70 2.44 4.00 -0.55
CA THR A 70 1.17 4.50 -1.11
C THR A 70 0.16 3.36 -1.29
N PRO A 71 -1.07 3.47 -0.75
CA PRO A 71 -2.10 2.47 -0.95
C PRO A 71 -2.61 2.48 -2.40
N CYS A 72 -2.68 1.30 -3.01
CA CYS A 72 -3.28 1.12 -4.33
C CYS A 72 -4.80 1.05 -4.22
N HIS A 73 -5.50 1.61 -5.21
CA HIS A 73 -6.95 1.53 -5.30
C HIS A 73 -7.43 0.09 -5.55
N PHE A 74 -8.65 -0.22 -5.13
CA PHE A 74 -9.19 -1.56 -5.25
C PHE A 74 -9.44 -1.94 -6.71
N HIS A 75 -8.90 -3.08 -7.14
CA HIS A 75 -8.90 -3.49 -8.55
C HIS A 75 -10.30 -3.60 -9.14
N GLN A 76 -11.30 -4.09 -8.39
CA GLN A 76 -12.67 -4.19 -8.89
C GLN A 76 -13.26 -2.83 -9.22
N THR A 77 -12.94 -1.81 -8.42
CA THR A 77 -13.37 -0.43 -8.68
C THR A 77 -12.74 0.12 -9.95
N LEU A 78 -11.45 -0.15 -10.19
CA LEU A 78 -10.78 0.23 -11.43
C LEU A 78 -11.40 -0.45 -12.65
N CYS A 79 -11.61 -1.76 -12.60
CA CYS A 79 -12.23 -2.52 -13.69
C CYS A 79 -13.67 -2.08 -13.96
N LEU A 80 -14.46 -1.84 -12.91
CA LEU A 80 -15.85 -1.41 -13.05
C LEU A 80 -15.93 -0.01 -13.66
N ASN A 81 -15.08 0.93 -13.23
CA ASN A 81 -15.04 2.27 -13.80
C ASN A 81 -14.67 2.23 -15.29
N ASP A 82 -13.67 1.44 -15.67
CA ASP A 82 -13.28 1.27 -17.06
C ASP A 82 -14.45 0.70 -17.91
N LEU A 83 -15.13 -0.32 -17.39
CA LEU A 83 -16.32 -0.91 -18.03
C LEU A 83 -17.49 0.09 -18.18
N LEU A 84 -17.65 1.00 -17.22
CA LEU A 84 -18.66 2.06 -17.25
C LEU A 84 -18.26 3.26 -18.12
N GLY A 85 -17.11 3.21 -18.80
CA GLY A 85 -16.62 4.25 -19.70
C GLY A 85 -15.72 5.31 -19.05
N HIS A 86 -15.36 5.13 -17.77
CA HIS A 86 -14.38 5.96 -17.08
C HIS A 86 -12.98 5.36 -17.23
N SER A 87 -12.28 5.75 -18.29
CA SER A 87 -10.96 5.18 -18.63
C SER A 87 -9.97 5.27 -17.47
N VAL A 88 -9.37 4.14 -17.08
CA VAL A 88 -8.28 4.12 -16.10
C VAL A 88 -6.95 4.34 -16.82
N SER A 89 -6.19 5.36 -16.40
CA SER A 89 -4.93 5.71 -17.05
C SER A 89 -3.85 4.65 -16.80
N LEU A 90 -3.31 4.06 -17.88
CA LEU A 90 -2.21 3.06 -17.83
C LEU A 90 -0.81 3.67 -17.69
N ARG A 91 -0.71 4.86 -17.08
CA ARG A 91 0.57 5.53 -16.85
C ARG A 91 1.34 4.86 -15.70
N PRO A 92 2.68 5.03 -15.62
CA PRO A 92 3.53 4.34 -14.65
C PRO A 92 3.46 4.99 -13.26
N HIS A 93 2.26 5.07 -12.69
CA HIS A 93 2.04 5.57 -11.35
C HIS A 93 0.95 4.78 -10.64
N ILE A 94 1.04 4.75 -9.32
CA ILE A 94 0.17 3.95 -8.46
C ILE A 94 -1.25 4.54 -8.55
N PRO A 95 -2.28 3.77 -8.92
CA PRO A 95 -3.65 4.25 -8.85
C PRO A 95 -4.03 4.50 -7.39
N VAL A 96 -4.34 5.74 -7.03
CA VAL A 96 -4.74 6.11 -5.67
C VAL A 96 -6.19 6.58 -5.68
N ALA A 97 -6.97 6.19 -4.66
CA ALA A 97 -8.37 6.59 -4.51
C ALA A 97 -8.50 8.11 -4.46
N ASN A 98 -9.45 8.68 -5.21
CA ASN A 98 -9.78 10.11 -5.22
C ASN A 98 -8.58 11.04 -5.46
N ALA A 99 -7.49 10.54 -6.06
CA ALA A 99 -6.25 11.28 -6.19
C ALA A 99 -5.85 11.38 -7.67
N ILE A 100 -5.50 12.60 -8.09
CA ILE A 100 -4.89 12.84 -9.41
C ILE A 100 -3.46 13.28 -9.18
N HIS A 101 -2.51 12.57 -9.79
CA HIS A 101 -1.14 13.02 -9.87
C HIS A 101 -1.05 14.30 -10.71
N VAL A 102 -0.46 15.33 -10.15
CA VAL A 102 -0.24 16.63 -10.80
C VAL A 102 1.24 16.97 -10.78
N ILE A 103 1.70 17.67 -11.81
CA ILE A 103 3.02 18.30 -11.80
C ILE A 103 2.77 19.81 -11.77
N LYS A 104 3.27 20.49 -10.73
CA LYS A 104 3.15 21.94 -10.57
C LYS A 104 4.54 22.52 -10.33
N HIS A 105 4.97 23.44 -11.19
CA HIS A 105 6.31 24.05 -11.15
C HIS A 105 7.48 23.04 -11.13
N GLY A 106 7.31 21.88 -11.77
CA GLY A 106 8.33 20.82 -11.80
C GLY A 106 8.31 19.87 -10.60
N GLU A 107 7.45 20.13 -9.61
CA GLU A 107 7.26 19.23 -8.47
C GLU A 107 6.07 18.28 -8.72
N VAL A 108 6.28 17.00 -8.39
CA VAL A 108 5.23 15.97 -8.44
C VAL A 108 4.42 16.04 -7.16
N GLY A 109 3.11 16.16 -7.29
CA GLY A 109 2.17 16.15 -6.17
C GLY A 109 0.91 15.34 -6.49
N THR A 110 0.02 15.30 -5.51
CA THR A 110 -1.28 14.62 -5.64
C THR A 110 -2.38 15.57 -5.19
N VAL A 111 -3.40 15.75 -6.01
CA VAL A 111 -4.63 16.48 -5.64
C VAL A 111 -5.67 15.46 -5.24
N LEU A 112 -6.11 15.52 -3.99
CA LEU A 112 -7.30 14.81 -3.52
C LEU A 112 -8.53 15.55 -4.03
N LYS A 113 -9.36 14.89 -4.83
CA LYS A 113 -10.72 15.36 -5.12
C LYS A 113 -11.59 15.03 -3.91
N GLU A 114 -12.26 16.04 -3.36
CA GLU A 114 -13.32 15.79 -2.38
C GLU A 114 -14.41 14.92 -3.03
N ALA A 115 -14.97 14.00 -2.25
CA ALA A 115 -16.15 13.26 -2.68
C ALA A 115 -17.35 14.21 -2.58
N ASP A 116 -18.00 14.47 -3.71
CA ASP A 116 -19.31 15.15 -3.75
C ASP A 116 -20.40 14.33 -3.04
#